data_AF-A0A413X0T9-F1
#
_entry.id   AF-A0A413X0T9-F1
#
_cell.length_a   1.000
_cell.length_b   1.000
_cell.length_c   1.000
_cell.angle_alpha   90.00
_cell.angle_beta   90.00
_cell.angle_gamma   90.00
#
_symmetry.space_group_name_H-M   'P 1'
#
loop_
_entity.id
_entity.type
_entity.pdbx_description
1 polymer ?
#
loop_
_entity_poly.entity_id
_entity_poly.type
_entity_poly.pdbx_seq_one_letter_code
_entity_poly.pdbx_strand_id
1 'polypeptide(L)'
;MIMNNCMLPDILQRLREVNTLLATYKQGELSFEQALPPSLFYQDFNDTNILVKEAACLVRENPGELLEFSSSLFSETDKYLSLDRTPLQKVDFAALFEEHLKPFEFRYEETKTVATGLWRKYSAMSNRLDFLPLDSEEYKSLDAECSAAKAEYDEVHAHANLLYEEWQQERDRYFCVWCFKPVFLDVLVERLKGIAGSIISDIGRMKEGKP
;
A
#
# COMPACT_ATOMS: atom_id res chain seq x y z
N MET A 1 23.16 1.40 7.48
CA MET A 1 22.75 0.21 8.24
C MET A 1 22.20 -0.77 7.22
N ILE A 2 22.95 -1.81 6.85
CA ILE A 2 22.51 -2.79 5.86
C ILE A 2 21.51 -3.68 6.58
N MET A 3 20.22 -3.46 6.31
CA MET A 3 19.16 -4.35 6.76
C MET A 3 19.33 -5.64 5.96
N ASN A 4 19.76 -6.72 6.61
CA ASN A 4 19.70 -8.06 6.04
C ASN A 4 18.21 -8.40 5.83
N ASN A 5 17.64 -8.01 4.70
CA ASN A 5 16.32 -8.47 4.26
C ASN A 5 16.48 -9.90 3.73
N CYS A 6 16.50 -10.87 4.63
CA CYS A 6 16.30 -12.27 4.23
C CYS A 6 14.79 -12.45 3.99
N MET A 7 14.37 -12.66 2.74
CA MET A 7 12.95 -12.78 2.39
C MET A 7 12.30 -14.00 3.04
N LEU A 8 13.12 -15.01 3.38
CA LEU A 8 12.69 -16.24 4.03
C LEU A 8 12.08 -15.98 5.43
N PRO A 9 12.79 -15.44 6.44
CA PRO A 9 12.16 -15.07 7.72
C PRO A 9 10.91 -14.18 7.58
N ASP A 10 10.94 -13.22 6.66
CA ASP A 10 9.87 -12.24 6.47
C ASP A 10 8.58 -12.86 5.94
N ILE A 11 8.66 -13.80 4.98
CA ILE A 11 7.46 -14.47 4.43
C ILE A 11 6.75 -15.31 5.49
N LEU A 12 7.51 -16.00 6.35
CA LEU A 12 6.96 -16.82 7.40
C LEU A 12 6.26 -15.98 8.46
N GLN A 13 6.91 -14.89 8.89
CA GLN A 13 6.35 -14.00 9.90
C GLN A 13 5.06 -13.33 9.39
N ARG A 14 5.03 -12.87 8.15
CA ARG A 14 3.85 -12.21 7.59
C ARG A 14 2.71 -13.19 7.27
N LEU A 15 3.02 -14.44 6.92
CA LEU A 15 1.99 -15.48 6.82
C LEU A 15 1.35 -15.78 8.19
N ARG A 16 2.14 -15.75 9.29
CA ARG A 16 1.61 -15.89 10.65
C ARG A 16 0.67 -14.76 11.04
N GLU A 17 0.96 -13.53 10.62
CA GLU A 17 0.08 -12.38 10.84
C GLU A 17 -1.25 -12.57 10.12
N VAL A 18 -1.22 -12.99 8.85
CA VAL A 18 -2.42 -13.35 8.08
C VAL A 18 -3.21 -14.48 8.76
N ASN A 19 -2.54 -15.53 9.21
CA ASN A 19 -3.16 -16.63 9.93
C ASN A 19 -3.82 -16.18 11.25
N THR A 20 -3.16 -15.27 11.97
CA THR A 20 -3.67 -14.73 13.23
C THR A 20 -4.90 -13.86 13.00
N LEU A 21 -4.88 -13.03 11.96
CA LEU A 21 -6.05 -12.27 11.54
C LEU A 21 -7.23 -13.20 11.24
N LEU A 22 -7.02 -14.21 10.39
CA LEU A 22 -8.06 -15.16 10.02
C LEU A 22 -8.60 -15.97 11.21
N ALA A 23 -7.73 -16.39 12.13
CA ALA A 23 -8.14 -17.17 13.30
C ALA A 23 -8.89 -16.35 14.35
N THR A 24 -8.58 -15.06 14.48
CA THR A 24 -9.19 -14.17 15.48
C THR A 24 -10.41 -13.43 14.96
N TYR A 25 -10.57 -13.35 13.64
CA TYR A 25 -11.71 -12.71 13.01
C TYR A 25 -12.97 -13.55 13.19
N LYS A 26 -13.84 -13.13 14.11
CA LYS A 26 -15.03 -13.90 14.49
C LYS A 26 -16.28 -13.55 13.67
N GLN A 27 -16.46 -12.27 13.30
CA GLN A 27 -17.57 -11.73 12.50
C GLN A 27 -17.48 -10.19 12.45
N GLY A 28 -17.97 -9.56 11.38
CA GLY A 28 -18.06 -8.09 11.25
C GLY A 28 -17.86 -7.62 9.81
N GLU A 29 -17.59 -6.33 9.63
CA GLU A 29 -16.93 -5.80 8.43
C GLU A 29 -15.43 -5.70 8.74
N LEU A 30 -14.57 -6.08 7.79
CA LEU A 30 -13.13 -5.93 7.94
C LEU A 30 -12.78 -4.44 7.83
N SER A 31 -11.97 -3.93 8.75
CA SER A 31 -11.43 -2.57 8.62
C SER A 31 -10.32 -2.52 7.57
N PHE A 32 -9.99 -1.33 7.08
CA PHE A 32 -8.86 -1.11 6.18
C PHE A 32 -7.54 -1.68 6.75
N GLU A 33 -7.26 -1.41 8.03
CA GLU A 33 -6.06 -1.92 8.72
C GLU A 33 -6.00 -3.45 8.81
N GLN A 34 -7.16 -4.11 8.85
CA GLN A 34 -7.24 -5.56 8.82
C GLN A 34 -7.13 -6.12 7.40
N ALA A 35 -7.59 -5.38 6.38
CA ALA A 35 -7.47 -5.75 4.97
C ALA A 35 -6.04 -5.56 4.42
N LEU A 36 -5.24 -4.71 5.07
CA LEU A 36 -3.91 -4.34 4.62
C LEU A 36 -2.89 -5.50 4.68
N PRO A 37 -2.72 -6.26 5.80
CA PRO A 37 -1.76 -7.35 5.88
C PRO A 37 -1.88 -8.42 4.78
N PRO A 38 -3.08 -9.00 4.48
CA PRO A 38 -3.20 -9.98 3.41
C PRO A 38 -2.91 -9.39 2.01
N SER A 39 -3.28 -8.12 1.80
CA SER A 39 -3.03 -7.41 0.54
C SER A 39 -1.53 -7.18 0.31
N LEU A 40 -0.82 -6.70 1.33
CA LEU A 40 0.64 -6.52 1.28
C LEU A 40 1.36 -7.87 1.16
N PHE A 41 0.91 -8.89 1.89
CA PHE A 41 1.53 -10.22 1.81
C PHE A 41 1.50 -10.74 0.37
N TYR A 42 0.35 -10.61 -0.31
CA TYR A 42 0.26 -11.00 -1.71
C TYR A 42 1.11 -10.11 -2.62
N GLN A 43 1.13 -8.79 -2.41
CA GLN A 43 1.96 -7.87 -3.21
C GLN A 43 3.44 -8.25 -3.17
N ASP A 44 3.94 -8.57 -1.97
CA ASP A 44 5.38 -8.74 -1.75
C ASP A 44 5.88 -10.15 -2.07
N PHE A 45 5.00 -11.16 -2.02
CA PHE A 45 5.40 -12.57 -2.15
C PHE A 45 4.76 -13.32 -3.32
N ASN A 46 4.00 -12.65 -4.20
CA ASN A 46 3.43 -13.32 -5.37
C ASN A 46 4.48 -13.87 -6.35
N ASP A 47 5.68 -13.27 -6.43
CA ASP A 47 6.80 -13.80 -7.22
C ASP A 47 7.58 -14.84 -6.40
N THR A 48 7.06 -16.06 -6.43
CA THR A 48 7.67 -17.20 -5.75
C THR A 48 9.03 -17.62 -6.34
N ASN A 49 9.45 -17.09 -7.50
CA ASN A 49 10.77 -17.43 -8.05
C ASN A 49 11.91 -16.87 -7.19
N ILE A 50 11.67 -15.75 -6.51
CA ILE A 50 12.64 -15.16 -5.58
C ILE A 50 12.90 -16.12 -4.42
N LEU A 51 11.83 -16.70 -3.84
CA LEU A 51 11.91 -17.70 -2.78
C LEU A 51 12.72 -18.94 -3.21
N VAL A 52 12.46 -19.46 -4.41
CA VAL A 52 13.18 -20.62 -4.95
C VAL A 52 14.67 -20.32 -5.14
N LYS A 53 15.01 -19.12 -5.61
CA LYS A 53 16.42 -18.69 -5.76
C LYS A 53 17.13 -18.61 -4.42
N GLU A 54 16.50 -18.02 -3.40
CA GLU A 54 17.07 -17.91 -2.06
C GLU A 54 17.26 -19.28 -1.41
N ALA A 55 16.27 -20.16 -1.53
CA ALA A 55 16.37 -21.55 -1.07
C ALA A 55 17.52 -22.31 -1.77
N ALA A 56 17.71 -22.12 -3.07
CA ALA A 56 18.81 -22.73 -3.82
C ALA A 56 20.20 -22.23 -3.40
N CYS A 57 20.31 -21.02 -2.86
CA CYS A 57 21.53 -20.54 -2.23
C CYS A 57 21.70 -21.18 -0.84
N LEU A 58 20.66 -21.10 0.00
CA LEU A 58 20.72 -21.56 1.39
C LEU A 58 20.96 -23.07 1.53
N VAL A 59 20.49 -23.89 0.58
CA VAL A 59 20.72 -25.35 0.62
C VAL A 59 22.22 -25.70 0.57
N ARG A 60 23.04 -24.88 -0.09
CA ARG A 60 24.49 -25.08 -0.18
C ARG A 60 25.23 -24.62 1.07
N GLU A 61 24.71 -23.58 1.72
CA GLU A 61 25.34 -22.93 2.87
C GLU A 61 24.93 -23.61 4.19
N ASN A 62 23.62 -23.80 4.38
CA ASN A 62 23.04 -24.35 5.60
C ASN A 62 21.73 -25.12 5.31
N PRO A 63 21.82 -26.38 4.84
CA PRO A 63 20.63 -27.18 4.56
C PRO A 63 19.79 -27.49 5.81
N GLY A 64 20.38 -27.40 7.02
CA GLY A 64 19.64 -27.57 8.28
C GLY A 64 18.67 -26.42 8.53
N GLU A 65 19.15 -25.19 8.40
CA GLU A 65 18.32 -23.99 8.55
C GLU A 65 17.21 -23.90 7.48
N LEU A 66 17.54 -24.24 6.23
CA LEU A 66 16.54 -24.30 5.17
C LEU A 66 15.44 -25.35 5.46
N LEU A 67 15.79 -26.48 6.07
CA LEU A 67 14.84 -27.51 6.45
C LEU A 67 13.89 -27.04 7.57
N GLU A 68 14.43 -26.39 8.61
CA GLU A 68 13.63 -25.82 9.71
C GLU A 68 12.68 -24.73 9.20
N PHE A 69 13.19 -23.85 8.35
CA PHE A 69 12.39 -22.83 7.68
C PHE A 69 11.26 -23.47 6.85
N SER A 70 11.59 -24.42 5.98
CA SER A 70 10.62 -25.05 5.08
C SER A 70 9.56 -25.81 5.86
N SER A 71 9.94 -26.49 6.95
CA SER A 71 9.00 -27.18 7.83
C SER A 71 8.03 -26.20 8.51
N SER A 72 8.55 -25.05 8.95
CA SER A 72 7.73 -23.98 9.54
C SER A 72 6.78 -23.37 8.51
N LEU A 73 7.27 -23.08 7.29
CA LEU A 73 6.46 -22.54 6.20
C LEU A 73 5.36 -23.53 5.81
N PHE A 74 5.69 -24.82 5.67
CA PHE A 74 4.71 -25.86 5.37
C PHE A 74 3.60 -25.89 6.43
N SER A 75 3.96 -25.89 7.72
CA SER A 75 2.99 -25.87 8.83
C SER A 75 2.09 -24.62 8.82
N GLU A 76 2.65 -23.44 8.59
CA GLU A 76 1.85 -22.20 8.52
C GLU A 76 0.95 -22.15 7.27
N THR A 77 1.38 -22.72 6.14
CA THR A 77 0.53 -22.84 4.95
C THR A 77 -0.61 -23.84 5.18
N ASP A 78 -0.36 -24.96 5.87
CA ASP A 78 -1.41 -25.90 6.28
C ASP A 78 -2.42 -25.25 7.22
N LYS A 79 -1.93 -24.48 8.19
CA LYS A 79 -2.78 -23.71 9.10
C LYS A 79 -3.67 -22.76 8.31
N TYR A 80 -3.10 -21.95 7.41
CA TYR A 80 -3.89 -21.04 6.56
C TYR A 80 -5.02 -21.77 5.83
N LEU A 81 -4.69 -22.88 5.16
CA LEU A 81 -5.66 -23.63 4.35
C LEU A 81 -6.76 -24.28 5.19
N SER A 82 -6.50 -24.54 6.47
CA SER A 82 -7.49 -25.05 7.43
C SER A 82 -8.45 -24.00 7.99
N LEU A 83 -8.11 -22.71 7.87
CA LEU A 83 -8.92 -21.61 8.40
C LEU A 83 -10.12 -21.28 7.49
N ASP A 84 -11.17 -20.76 8.11
CA ASP A 84 -12.31 -20.19 7.38
C ASP A 84 -11.91 -18.87 6.73
N ARG A 85 -11.89 -18.88 5.39
CA ARG A 85 -11.52 -17.74 4.54
C ARG A 85 -12.73 -17.07 3.91
N THR A 86 -13.93 -17.59 4.15
CA THR A 86 -15.20 -17.02 3.68
C THR A 86 -15.36 -15.54 4.05
N PRO A 87 -14.93 -15.07 5.24
CA PRO A 87 -15.02 -13.65 5.55
C PRO A 87 -14.23 -12.76 4.59
N LEU A 88 -12.99 -13.13 4.24
CA LEU A 88 -12.18 -12.35 3.29
C LEU A 88 -12.85 -12.31 1.92
N GLN A 89 -13.45 -13.42 1.46
CA GLN A 89 -14.09 -13.50 0.15
C GLN A 89 -15.32 -12.58 0.00
N LYS A 90 -15.95 -12.18 1.10
CA LYS A 90 -17.11 -11.28 1.10
C LYS A 90 -16.74 -9.80 1.13
N VAL A 91 -15.48 -9.47 1.38
CA VAL A 91 -15.03 -8.09 1.50
C VAL A 91 -14.96 -7.43 0.13
N ASP A 92 -15.53 -6.24 0.03
CA ASP A 92 -15.27 -5.34 -1.07
C ASP A 92 -14.01 -4.51 -0.76
N PHE A 93 -12.87 -5.02 -1.21
CA PHE A 93 -11.57 -4.37 -1.00
C PHE A 93 -11.46 -3.03 -1.74
N ALA A 94 -12.15 -2.88 -2.88
CA ALA A 94 -12.17 -1.62 -3.61
C ALA A 94 -12.91 -0.56 -2.80
N ALA A 95 -14.10 -0.90 -2.26
CA ALA A 95 -14.86 0.01 -1.41
C ALA A 95 -14.10 0.38 -0.12
N LEU A 96 -13.42 -0.58 0.53
CA LEU A 96 -12.60 -0.29 1.71
C LEU A 96 -11.46 0.67 1.41
N PHE A 97 -10.79 0.50 0.27
CA PHE A 97 -9.73 1.38 -0.17
C PHE A 97 -10.25 2.79 -0.48
N GLU A 98 -11.36 2.90 -1.20
CA GLU A 98 -11.99 4.18 -1.50
C GLU A 98 -12.42 4.92 -0.22
N GLU A 99 -13.02 4.21 0.74
CA GLU A 99 -13.41 4.78 2.04
C GLU A 99 -12.20 5.32 2.81
N HIS A 100 -11.07 4.58 2.82
CA HIS A 100 -9.82 5.02 3.45
C HIS A 100 -9.29 6.33 2.85
N LEU A 101 -9.48 6.54 1.55
CA LEU A 101 -8.97 7.73 0.85
C LEU A 101 -9.87 8.97 1.00
N LYS A 102 -11.14 8.82 1.36
CA LYS A 102 -12.09 9.94 1.47
C LYS A 102 -11.60 11.10 2.33
N PRO A 103 -10.98 10.90 3.52
CA PRO A 103 -10.49 12.01 4.32
C PRO A 103 -9.37 12.82 3.64
N PHE A 104 -8.55 12.18 2.80
CA PHE A 104 -7.47 12.84 2.06
C PHE A 104 -8.03 13.64 0.88
N GLU A 105 -8.92 13.01 0.10
CA GLU A 105 -9.62 13.66 -1.00
C GLU A 105 -10.43 14.86 -0.50
N PHE A 106 -11.14 14.72 0.62
CA PHE A 106 -11.97 15.79 1.20
C PHE A 106 -11.14 17.02 1.57
N ARG A 107 -10.01 16.84 2.28
CA ARG A 107 -9.13 17.95 2.67
C ARG A 107 -8.57 18.69 1.43
N TYR A 108 -8.19 17.93 0.41
CA TYR A 108 -7.71 18.48 -0.85
C TYR A 108 -8.82 19.30 -1.56
N GLU A 109 -10.01 18.72 -1.76
CA GLU A 109 -11.10 19.38 -2.47
C GLU A 109 -11.63 20.62 -1.73
N GLU A 110 -11.65 20.59 -0.39
CA GLU A 110 -12.00 21.76 0.43
C GLU A 110 -11.01 22.91 0.18
N THR A 111 -9.71 22.64 0.30
CA THR A 111 -8.65 23.66 0.12
C THR A 111 -8.61 24.18 -1.32
N LYS A 112 -8.75 23.29 -2.30
CA LYS A 112 -8.85 23.63 -3.72
C LYS A 112 -10.05 24.52 -4.03
N THR A 113 -11.18 24.29 -3.37
CA THR A 113 -12.37 25.15 -3.51
C THR A 113 -12.08 26.56 -3.01
N VAL A 114 -11.38 26.70 -1.88
CA VAL A 114 -10.93 28.00 -1.35
C VAL A 114 -9.95 28.67 -2.31
N ALA A 115 -8.92 27.96 -2.77
CA ALA A 115 -7.95 28.46 -3.74
C ALA A 115 -8.63 28.96 -5.03
N THR A 116 -9.63 28.22 -5.53
CA THR A 116 -10.41 28.61 -6.71
C THR A 116 -11.19 29.91 -6.47
N GLY A 117 -11.73 30.10 -5.27
CA GLY A 117 -12.39 31.34 -4.88
C GLY A 117 -11.44 32.54 -4.87
N LEU A 118 -10.24 32.37 -4.31
CA LEU A 118 -9.19 33.40 -4.29
C LEU A 118 -8.68 33.73 -5.69
N TRP A 119 -8.45 32.70 -6.52
CA TRP A 119 -8.06 32.86 -7.92
C TRP A 119 -9.04 33.73 -8.69
N ARG A 120 -10.36 33.50 -8.53
CA ARG A 120 -11.40 34.32 -9.17
C ARG A 120 -11.33 35.80 -8.74
N LYS A 121 -11.09 36.07 -7.46
CA LYS A 121 -10.98 37.44 -6.93
C LYS A 121 -9.74 38.14 -7.49
N TYR A 122 -8.57 37.54 -7.33
CA TYR A 122 -7.31 38.05 -7.85
C TYR A 122 -7.38 38.26 -9.37
N SER A 123 -7.89 37.28 -10.12
CA SER A 123 -8.01 37.38 -11.58
C SER A 123 -8.94 38.52 -11.99
N ALA A 124 -10.06 38.74 -11.30
CA ALA A 124 -10.96 39.86 -11.60
C ALA A 124 -10.29 41.23 -11.37
N MET A 125 -9.49 41.37 -10.30
CA MET A 125 -8.72 42.59 -10.03
C MET A 125 -7.63 42.81 -11.09
N SER A 126 -6.88 41.76 -11.41
CA SER A 126 -5.86 41.77 -12.47
C SER A 126 -6.44 42.20 -13.81
N ASN A 127 -7.58 41.62 -14.21
CA ASN A 127 -8.26 41.99 -15.45
C ASN A 127 -8.72 43.46 -15.44
N ARG A 128 -9.09 44.02 -14.28
CA ARG A 128 -9.50 45.43 -14.19
C ARG A 128 -8.30 46.37 -14.31
N LEU A 129 -7.13 46.00 -13.79
CA LEU A 129 -5.90 46.78 -13.91
C LEU A 129 -5.51 47.03 -15.38
N ASP A 130 -5.74 46.05 -16.26
CA ASP A 130 -5.45 46.17 -17.71
C ASP A 130 -6.19 47.33 -18.40
N PHE A 131 -7.26 47.85 -17.80
CA PHE A 131 -8.06 48.94 -18.34
C PHE A 131 -7.81 50.31 -17.69
N LEU A 132 -6.95 50.38 -16.67
CA LEU A 132 -6.69 51.62 -15.93
C LEU A 132 -5.39 52.30 -16.39
N PRO A 133 -5.33 53.65 -16.42
CA PRO A 133 -4.07 54.35 -16.67
C PRO A 133 -3.06 54.09 -15.55
N LEU A 134 -1.84 53.67 -15.91
CA LEU A 134 -0.77 53.31 -14.98
C LEU A 134 -0.46 54.39 -13.93
N ASP A 135 -0.53 55.67 -14.32
CA ASP A 135 -0.20 56.80 -13.45
C ASP A 135 -1.35 57.20 -12.51
N SER A 136 -2.53 56.60 -12.66
CA SER A 136 -3.70 56.93 -11.83
C SER A 136 -3.54 56.39 -10.40
N GLU A 137 -4.06 57.15 -9.42
CA GLU A 137 -4.09 56.69 -8.03
C GLU A 137 -5.00 55.45 -7.87
N GLU A 138 -6.04 55.33 -8.70
CA GLU A 138 -6.90 54.14 -8.74
C GLU A 138 -6.11 52.89 -9.15
N TYR A 139 -5.25 52.99 -10.17
CA TYR A 139 -4.37 51.90 -10.58
C TYR A 139 -3.45 51.47 -9.43
N LYS A 140 -2.74 52.41 -8.81
CA LYS A 140 -1.78 52.11 -7.73
C LYS A 140 -2.44 51.43 -6.52
N SER A 141 -3.64 51.88 -6.14
CA SER A 141 -4.39 51.26 -5.04
C SER A 141 -4.82 49.84 -5.39
N LEU A 142 -5.42 49.65 -6.58
CA LEU A 142 -5.90 48.34 -7.01
C LEU A 142 -4.75 47.35 -7.26
N ASP A 143 -3.58 47.84 -7.71
CA ASP A 143 -2.38 47.03 -7.93
C ASP A 143 -1.84 46.44 -6.61
N ALA A 144 -1.84 47.24 -5.55
CA ALA A 144 -1.49 46.79 -4.21
C ALA A 144 -2.48 45.74 -3.67
N GLU A 145 -3.79 45.98 -3.84
CA GLU A 145 -4.85 45.02 -3.45
C GLU A 145 -4.75 43.71 -4.26
N CYS A 146 -4.52 43.82 -5.56
CA CYS A 146 -4.34 42.67 -6.47
C CYS A 146 -3.12 41.83 -6.06
N SER A 147 -2.01 42.49 -5.74
CA SER A 147 -0.79 41.83 -5.26
C SER A 147 -1.01 41.09 -3.93
N ALA A 148 -1.75 41.69 -2.99
CA ALA A 148 -2.11 41.04 -1.74
C ALA A 148 -3.04 39.82 -1.98
N ALA A 149 -4.07 39.98 -2.81
CA ALA A 149 -4.98 38.89 -3.17
C ALA A 149 -4.25 37.74 -3.91
N LYS A 150 -3.25 38.07 -4.73
CA LYS A 150 -2.38 37.09 -5.37
C LYS A 150 -1.56 36.31 -4.35
N ALA A 151 -0.95 37.00 -3.37
CA ALA A 151 -0.16 36.34 -2.34
C ALA A 151 -1.00 35.35 -1.51
N GLU A 152 -2.22 35.74 -1.12
CA GLU A 152 -3.17 34.84 -0.45
C GLU A 152 -3.53 33.62 -1.31
N TYR A 153 -3.81 33.84 -2.61
CA TYR A 153 -4.06 32.74 -3.55
C TYR A 153 -2.86 31.80 -3.65
N ASP A 154 -1.66 32.33 -3.83
CA ASP A 154 -0.44 31.54 -4.02
C ASP A 154 -0.15 30.68 -2.77
N GLU A 155 -0.38 31.20 -1.56
CA GLU A 155 -0.25 30.46 -0.31
C GLU A 155 -1.25 29.29 -0.22
N VAL A 156 -2.55 29.57 -0.41
CA VAL A 156 -3.59 28.52 -0.32
C VAL A 156 -3.45 27.51 -1.46
N HIS A 157 -3.04 27.94 -2.65
CA HIS A 157 -2.79 27.03 -3.77
C HIS A 157 -1.58 26.12 -3.50
N ALA A 158 -0.50 26.65 -2.93
CA ALA A 158 0.63 25.83 -2.50
C ALA A 158 0.19 24.79 -1.46
N HIS A 159 -0.65 25.18 -0.49
CA HIS A 159 -1.20 24.24 0.48
C HIS A 159 -2.08 23.15 -0.19
N ALA A 160 -2.93 23.51 -1.14
CA ALA A 160 -3.74 22.55 -1.89
C ALA A 160 -2.86 21.53 -2.66
N ASN A 161 -1.73 21.97 -3.22
CA ASN A 161 -0.80 21.08 -3.92
C ASN A 161 -0.14 20.08 -2.95
N LEU A 162 0.23 20.51 -1.74
CA LEU A 162 0.75 19.59 -0.71
C LEU A 162 -0.28 18.53 -0.31
N LEU A 163 -1.54 18.92 -0.13
CA LEU A 163 -2.62 17.97 0.19
C LEU A 163 -2.91 17.00 -0.98
N TYR A 164 -2.79 17.48 -2.22
CA TYR A 164 -2.88 16.61 -3.39
C TYR A 164 -1.77 15.56 -3.40
N GLU A 165 -0.52 15.98 -3.16
CA GLU A 165 0.62 15.07 -3.07
C GLU A 165 0.44 14.04 -1.94
N GLU A 166 -0.04 14.46 -0.77
CA GLU A 166 -0.37 13.55 0.35
C GLU A 166 -1.42 12.51 -0.07
N TRP A 167 -2.50 12.95 -0.72
CA TRP A 167 -3.55 12.06 -1.21
C TRP A 167 -3.02 11.06 -2.26
N GLN A 168 -2.22 11.51 -3.22
CA GLN A 168 -1.63 10.62 -4.22
C GLN A 168 -0.65 9.63 -3.60
N GLN A 169 0.19 10.07 -2.67
CA GLN A 169 1.12 9.19 -1.96
C GLN A 169 0.40 8.10 -1.17
N GLU A 170 -0.67 8.45 -0.46
CA GLU A 170 -1.46 7.48 0.30
C GLU A 170 -2.17 6.48 -0.62
N ARG A 171 -2.73 6.95 -1.74
CA ARG A 171 -3.34 6.11 -2.76
C ARG A 171 -2.33 5.13 -3.34
N ASP A 172 -1.16 5.60 -3.74
CA ASP A 172 -0.13 4.78 -4.38
C ASP A 172 0.48 3.78 -3.38
N ARG A 173 0.66 4.19 -2.12
CA ARG A 173 1.18 3.34 -1.04
C ARG A 173 0.31 2.12 -0.77
N TYR A 174 -1.02 2.28 -0.81
CA TYR A 174 -1.96 1.22 -0.46
C TYR A 174 -2.80 0.71 -1.62
N PHE A 175 -2.42 1.02 -2.86
CA PHE A 175 -3.08 0.55 -4.07
C PHE A 175 -3.18 -0.99 -4.13
N CYS A 176 -2.29 -1.71 -3.44
CA CYS A 176 -2.35 -3.16 -3.32
C CYS A 176 -3.66 -3.66 -2.70
N VAL A 177 -4.28 -2.91 -1.79
CA VAL A 177 -5.59 -3.23 -1.21
C VAL A 177 -6.66 -3.22 -2.30
N TRP A 178 -6.68 -2.18 -3.13
CA TRP A 178 -7.64 -2.07 -4.23
C TRP A 178 -7.53 -3.21 -5.26
N CYS A 179 -6.29 -3.62 -5.61
CA CYS A 179 -6.05 -4.73 -6.54
C CYS A 179 -6.26 -6.13 -5.93
N PHE A 180 -6.33 -6.23 -4.60
CA PHE A 180 -6.29 -7.52 -3.93
C PHE A 180 -7.56 -8.33 -4.18
N LYS A 181 -7.37 -9.61 -4.49
CA LYS A 181 -8.46 -10.59 -4.55
C LYS A 181 -8.12 -11.76 -3.65
N PRO A 182 -8.99 -12.12 -2.68
CA PRO A 182 -8.75 -13.21 -1.73
C PRO A 182 -8.36 -14.54 -2.39
N VAL A 183 -8.97 -14.87 -3.54
CA VAL A 183 -8.64 -16.09 -4.31
C VAL A 183 -7.16 -16.17 -4.71
N PHE A 184 -6.49 -15.04 -4.94
CA PHE A 184 -5.07 -15.06 -5.31
C PHE A 184 -4.17 -15.40 -4.12
N LEU A 185 -4.62 -15.07 -2.90
CA LEU A 185 -3.92 -15.47 -1.69
C LEU A 185 -3.98 -16.98 -1.49
N ASP A 186 -5.13 -17.61 -1.76
CA ASP A 186 -5.27 -19.08 -1.72
C ASP A 186 -4.28 -19.76 -2.67
N VAL A 187 -4.20 -19.27 -3.92
CA VAL A 187 -3.26 -19.79 -4.93
C VAL A 187 -1.81 -19.62 -4.51
N LEU A 188 -1.47 -18.45 -3.94
CA LEU A 188 -0.13 -18.18 -3.44
C LEU A 188 0.23 -19.15 -2.31
N VAL A 189 -0.64 -19.33 -1.31
CA VAL A 189 -0.37 -20.20 -0.16
C VAL A 189 -0.23 -21.66 -0.58
N GLU A 190 -1.07 -22.17 -1.49
CA GLU A 190 -0.91 -23.52 -2.05
C GLU A 190 0.44 -23.69 -2.76
N ARG A 191 0.89 -22.67 -3.50
CA ARG A 191 2.20 -22.69 -4.15
C ARG A 191 3.34 -22.70 -3.12
N LEU A 192 3.25 -21.87 -2.09
CA LEU A 192 4.25 -21.83 -1.01
C LEU A 192 4.34 -23.19 -0.29
N LYS A 193 3.19 -23.82 -0.03
CA LYS A 193 3.12 -25.17 0.54
C LYS A 193 3.83 -26.19 -0.35
N GLY A 194 3.58 -26.16 -1.65
CA GLY A 194 4.23 -27.04 -2.63
C GLY A 194 5.74 -26.85 -2.68
N ILE A 195 6.22 -25.61 -2.65
CA ILE A 195 7.66 -25.29 -2.62
C ILE A 195 8.30 -25.82 -1.34
N ALA A 196 7.70 -25.52 -0.18
CA ALA A 196 8.20 -25.99 1.11
C ALA A 196 8.26 -27.52 1.17
N GLY A 197 7.21 -28.20 0.71
CA GLY A 197 7.16 -29.67 0.64
C GLY A 197 8.22 -30.28 -0.28
N SER A 198 8.49 -29.64 -1.44
CA SER A 198 9.56 -30.06 -2.34
C SER A 198 10.92 -29.96 -1.67
N ILE A 199 11.22 -28.81 -1.04
CA ILE A 199 12.50 -28.57 -0.36
C ILE A 199 12.74 -29.60 0.76
N ILE A 200 11.72 -29.85 1.60
CA ILE A 200 11.79 -30.87 2.67
C ILE A 200 12.13 -32.24 2.08
N SER A 201 11.46 -32.62 0.99
CA SER A 201 11.67 -33.90 0.31
C SER A 201 13.06 -34.01 -0.31
N ASP A 202 13.54 -32.95 -0.96
CA ASP A 202 14.87 -32.87 -1.58
C ASP A 202 15.98 -33.01 -0.54
N ILE A 203 15.90 -32.25 0.56
CA ILE A 203 16.88 -32.32 1.66
C ILE A 203 16.85 -33.71 2.32
N GLY A 204 15.67 -34.31 2.47
CA GLY A 204 15.51 -35.67 2.97
C GLY A 204 16.25 -36.70 2.10
N ARG A 205 16.06 -36.65 0.77
CA ARG A 205 16.77 -37.51 -0.20
C ARG A 205 18.29 -37.35 -0.12
N MET A 206 18.77 -36.10 -0.04
CA MET A 206 20.21 -35.81 0.11
C MET A 206 20.81 -36.44 1.37
N LYS A 207 20.09 -36.42 2.50
CA LYS A 207 20.54 -37.04 3.77
C LYS A 207 20.53 -38.57 3.72
N GLU A 208 19.60 -39.16 2.98
CA GLU A 208 19.48 -40.62 2.83
C GLU A 208 20.43 -41.21 1.77
N GLY A 209 21.19 -40.37 1.05
CA GLY A 209 22.06 -40.81 -0.04
C GLY A 209 21.29 -41.40 -1.23
N LYS A 210 20.00 -41.07 -1.36
CA LYS A 210 19.15 -41.53 -2.47
C LYS A 210 19.07 -40.43 -3.54
N PRO A 211 19.34 -40.74 -4.82
CA PRO A 211 19.18 -39.79 -5.91
C PRO A 211 17.70 -39.38 -6.09
#